data_AF-A0A351YUN7-F1
#
_entry.id   AF-A0A351YUN7-F1
#
_cell.length_a   1.000
_cell.length_b   1.000
_cell.length_c   1.000
_cell.angle_alpha   90.00
_cell.angle_beta   90.00
_cell.angle_gamma   90.00
#
_symmetry.space_group_name_H-M   'P 1'
#
loop_
_entity.id
_entity.type
_entity.pdbx_description
1 polymer ?
#
loop_
_entity_poly.entity_id
_entity_poly.type
_entity_poly.pdbx_seq_one_letter_code
_entity_poly.pdbx_strand_id
1 'polypeptide(L)'
;MELKITELSDYLQISRPTMYKFIDAYDSGDTSTINKHVLKLFKYIDENPLIGKKTVVTYILTNLVEEKELGDTFENKIFNQIKRYIVANPESAKSQFIELAVQKTDYDDAIKYLLKIYPLLKKRRLTDE
;
A
#
# COMPACT_ATOMS: atom_id res chain seq x y z
N MET A 1 -26.92 -2.59 4.19
CA MET A 1 -25.75 -1.73 4.49
C MET A 1 -26.13 -0.29 4.14
N GLU A 2 -26.00 0.67 5.05
CA GLU A 2 -26.28 2.11 4.77
C GLU A 2 -24.98 2.88 4.49
N LEU A 3 -24.26 2.51 3.44
CA LEU A 3 -23.15 3.33 2.94
C LEU A 3 -23.71 4.23 1.83
N LYS A 4 -23.73 5.53 2.08
CA LYS A 4 -24.21 6.48 1.07
C LYS A 4 -23.14 6.60 -0.02
N ILE A 5 -23.56 6.58 -1.28
CA ILE A 5 -22.67 6.79 -2.45
C ILE A 5 -21.86 8.09 -2.31
N THR A 6 -22.43 9.11 -1.67
CA THR A 6 -21.74 10.36 -1.35
C THR A 6 -20.51 10.13 -0.46
N GLU A 7 -20.63 9.30 0.57
CA GLU A 7 -19.52 9.02 1.50
C GLU A 7 -18.42 8.19 0.80
N LEU A 8 -18.80 7.21 -0.02
CA LEU A 8 -17.84 6.46 -0.85
C LEU A 8 -17.09 7.36 -1.81
N SER A 9 -17.79 8.30 -2.45
CA SER A 9 -17.19 9.30 -3.35
C SER A 9 -16.16 10.15 -2.62
N ASP A 10 -16.49 10.59 -1.40
CA ASP A 10 -15.60 11.41 -0.58
C ASP A 10 -14.37 10.60 -0.10
N TYR A 11 -14.59 9.38 0.43
CA TYR A 11 -13.49 8.51 0.88
C TYR A 11 -12.54 8.10 -0.25
N LEU A 12 -13.09 7.81 -1.42
CA LEU A 12 -12.30 7.43 -2.59
C LEU A 12 -11.82 8.64 -3.38
N GLN A 13 -12.18 9.88 -3.01
CA GLN A 13 -11.82 11.12 -3.70
C GLN A 13 -12.22 11.09 -5.20
N ILE A 14 -13.38 10.49 -5.51
CA ILE A 14 -13.92 10.36 -6.87
C ILE A 14 -15.17 11.22 -6.97
N SER A 15 -15.35 11.91 -8.10
CA SER A 15 -16.56 12.71 -8.30
C SER A 15 -17.80 11.81 -8.28
N ARG A 16 -18.90 12.32 -7.72
CA ARG A 16 -20.17 11.57 -7.67
C ARG A 16 -20.60 11.03 -9.04
N PRO A 17 -20.54 11.80 -10.15
CA PRO A 17 -20.87 11.29 -11.48
C PRO A 17 -20.01 10.10 -11.91
N THR A 18 -18.71 10.12 -11.58
CA THR A 18 -17.79 9.01 -11.88
C THR A 18 -18.10 7.80 -11.00
N MET A 19 -18.45 8.01 -9.72
CA MET A 19 -18.87 6.92 -8.83
C MET A 19 -20.12 6.21 -9.36
N TYR A 20 -21.13 6.97 -9.80
CA TYR A 20 -22.33 6.39 -10.44
C TYR A 20 -21.98 5.58 -11.68
N LYS A 21 -21.13 6.11 -12.57
CA LYS A 21 -20.66 5.37 -13.75
C LYS A 21 -19.97 4.05 -13.39
N PHE A 22 -19.17 4.04 -12.32
CA PHE A 22 -18.49 2.83 -11.86
C PHE A 22 -19.45 1.80 -11.26
N ILE A 23 -20.49 2.25 -10.55
CA ILE A 23 -21.54 1.36 -10.04
C ILE A 23 -22.31 0.74 -11.21
N ASP A 24 -22.76 1.55 -12.18
CA ASP A 24 -23.48 1.05 -13.36
C ASP A 24 -22.64 0.06 -14.18
N ALA A 25 -21.35 0.36 -14.35
CA ALA A 25 -20.40 -0.52 -15.02
C ALA A 25 -20.18 -1.84 -14.25
N TYR A 26 -20.20 -1.80 -12.92
CA TYR A 26 -20.04 -2.98 -12.08
C TYR A 26 -21.27 -3.89 -12.17
N ASP A 27 -22.46 -3.30 -12.04
CA ASP A 27 -23.74 -4.02 -12.09
C ASP A 27 -24.01 -4.63 -13.47
N SER A 28 -23.54 -3.98 -14.55
CA SER A 28 -23.61 -4.49 -15.93
C SER A 28 -22.51 -5.50 -16.29
N GLY A 29 -21.55 -5.73 -15.38
CA GLY A 29 -20.43 -6.65 -15.59
C GLY A 29 -19.28 -6.08 -16.45
N ASP A 30 -19.39 -4.85 -16.94
CA ASP A 30 -18.32 -4.14 -17.65
C ASP A 30 -17.28 -3.57 -16.68
N THR A 31 -16.50 -4.47 -16.07
CA THR A 31 -15.46 -4.08 -15.11
C THR A 31 -14.22 -3.45 -15.74
N SER A 32 -14.15 -3.37 -17.08
CA SER A 32 -12.97 -2.89 -17.81
C SER A 32 -12.74 -1.39 -17.65
N THR A 33 -13.82 -0.64 -17.44
CA THR A 33 -13.82 0.82 -17.30
C THR A 33 -13.66 1.29 -15.86
N ILE A 34 -13.76 0.36 -14.90
CA ILE A 34 -13.72 0.64 -13.46
C ILE A 34 -12.28 0.73 -13.00
N ASN A 35 -11.97 1.77 -12.24
CA ASN A 35 -10.67 1.86 -11.56
C ASN A 35 -10.43 0.60 -10.70
N LYS A 36 -9.25 -0.01 -10.81
CA LYS A 36 -8.91 -1.28 -10.16
C LYS A 36 -9.11 -1.29 -8.64
N HIS A 37 -8.93 -0.15 -7.96
CA HIS A 37 -9.16 -0.02 -6.51
C HIS A 37 -10.64 -0.03 -6.19
N VAL A 38 -11.43 0.73 -6.96
CA VAL A 38 -12.89 0.74 -6.83
C VAL A 38 -13.46 -0.64 -7.12
N LEU A 39 -12.95 -1.33 -8.15
CA LEU A 39 -13.35 -2.70 -8.46
C LEU A 39 -13.02 -3.69 -7.32
N LYS A 40 -11.84 -3.58 -6.71
CA LYS A 40 -11.48 -4.39 -5.53
C LYS A 40 -12.40 -4.12 -4.35
N LEU A 41 -12.79 -2.85 -4.14
CA LEU A 41 -13.73 -2.49 -3.08
C LEU A 41 -15.11 -3.09 -3.33
N PHE A 42 -15.63 -2.99 -4.55
CA PHE A 42 -16.92 -3.54 -4.91
C PHE A 42 -16.96 -5.06 -4.73
N LYS A 43 -15.93 -5.76 -5.20
CA LYS A 43 -15.79 -7.21 -4.95
C LYS A 43 -15.73 -7.56 -3.46
N TYR A 44 -14.96 -6.79 -2.69
CA TYR A 44 -14.86 -7.00 -1.25
C TYR A 44 -16.20 -6.81 -0.53
N ILE A 45 -17.01 -5.84 -0.96
CA ILE A 45 -18.36 -5.61 -0.43
C ILE A 45 -19.28 -6.78 -0.80
N ASP A 46 -19.27 -7.23 -2.05
CA ASP A 46 -20.12 -8.34 -2.53
C ASP A 46 -19.77 -9.67 -1.87
N GLU A 47 -18.48 -9.95 -1.69
CA GLU A 47 -17.98 -11.17 -1.04
C GLU A 47 -18.33 -11.22 0.46
N ASN A 48 -18.73 -10.09 1.06
CA ASN A 48 -19.00 -9.95 2.49
C ASN A 48 -20.35 -9.28 2.77
N PRO A 49 -21.50 -9.94 2.52
CA PRO A 49 -22.83 -9.31 2.59
C PRO A 49 -23.25 -8.77 3.97
N LEU A 50 -22.61 -9.25 5.06
CA LEU A 50 -22.85 -8.79 6.43
C LEU A 50 -21.86 -7.70 6.90
N ILE A 51 -21.02 -7.19 5.99
CA ILE A 51 -19.98 -6.24 6.35
C ILE A 51 -20.57 -4.91 6.83
N GLY A 52 -20.06 -4.41 7.95
CA GLY A 52 -20.46 -3.12 8.52
C GLY A 52 -19.74 -1.95 7.85
N LYS A 53 -20.36 -0.78 7.87
CA LYS A 53 -19.78 0.49 7.35
C LYS A 53 -18.38 0.75 7.87
N LYS A 54 -18.13 0.52 9.17
CA LYS A 54 -16.82 0.71 9.80
C LYS A 54 -15.74 -0.13 9.11
N THR A 55 -16.03 -1.40 8.82
CA THR A 55 -15.09 -2.33 8.18
C THR A 55 -14.79 -1.93 6.74
N VAL A 56 -15.81 -1.46 5.99
CA VAL A 56 -15.62 -0.95 4.63
C VAL A 56 -14.73 0.30 4.63
N VAL A 57 -14.97 1.25 5.54
CA VAL A 57 -14.13 2.45 5.68
C VAL A 57 -12.70 2.07 6.07
N THR A 58 -12.51 1.16 7.03
CA THR A 58 -11.18 0.65 7.38
C THR A 58 -10.50 0.02 6.17
N TYR A 59 -11.21 -0.76 5.36
CA TYR A 59 -10.67 -1.35 4.14
C TYR A 59 -10.24 -0.27 3.13
N ILE A 60 -11.05 0.78 2.93
CA ILE A 60 -10.70 1.90 2.05
C ILE A 60 -9.42 2.60 2.56
N LEU A 61 -9.37 2.94 3.85
CA LEU A 61 -8.23 3.64 4.45
C LEU A 61 -6.93 2.81 4.45
N THR A 62 -7.03 1.49 4.57
CA THR A 62 -5.86 0.59 4.65
C THR A 62 -5.39 0.05 3.30
N ASN A 63 -6.28 -0.10 2.33
CA ASN A 63 -5.99 -0.78 1.06
C ASN A 63 -6.19 0.09 -0.19
N LEU A 64 -6.81 1.27 -0.09
CA LEU A 64 -7.15 2.11 -1.25
C LEU A 64 -6.63 3.55 -1.15
N VAL A 65 -6.41 4.08 0.06
CA VAL A 65 -5.78 5.41 0.26
C VAL A 65 -4.27 5.38 -0.01
N GLU A 66 -3.63 4.22 -0.01
CA GLU A 66 -2.18 4.10 -0.29
C GLU A 66 -1.79 4.27 -1.77
N GLU A 67 -2.73 4.29 -2.73
CA GLU A 67 -2.38 4.31 -4.17
C GLU A 67 -2.68 5.65 -4.88
N LYS A 68 -3.32 6.63 -4.22
CA LYS A 68 -3.69 7.90 -4.88
C LYS A 68 -2.56 8.91 -5.08
N GLU A 69 -1.40 8.71 -4.45
CA GLU A 69 -0.21 9.55 -4.67
C GLU A 69 0.96 8.80 -5.32
N LEU A 70 0.83 7.50 -5.56
CA LEU A 70 1.96 6.70 -6.02
C LEU A 70 1.91 6.52 -7.54
N GLY A 71 2.25 7.61 -8.25
CA GLY A 71 2.84 7.47 -9.59
C GLY A 71 3.98 6.47 -9.56
N ASP A 72 4.37 5.92 -10.72
CA ASP A 72 5.37 4.85 -10.86
C ASP A 72 6.81 5.34 -10.56
N THR A 73 6.99 6.10 -9.48
CA THR A 73 8.26 6.61 -8.98
C THR A 73 8.99 5.48 -8.26
N PHE A 74 10.31 5.46 -8.43
CA PHE A 74 11.22 4.50 -7.82
C PHE A 74 11.02 4.34 -6.30
N GLU A 75 10.61 5.41 -5.63
CA GLU A 75 10.31 5.49 -4.20
C GLU A 75 9.18 4.52 -3.80
N ASN A 76 8.14 4.40 -4.64
CA ASN A 76 6.97 3.56 -4.36
C ASN A 76 7.26 2.09 -4.56
N LYS A 77 8.15 1.78 -5.49
CA LYS A 77 8.66 0.42 -5.67
C LYS A 77 9.46 -0.02 -4.44
N ILE A 78 10.31 0.84 -3.90
CA ILE A 78 11.08 0.53 -2.69
C ILE A 78 10.16 0.38 -1.49
N PHE A 79 9.23 1.31 -1.29
CA PHE A 79 8.29 1.25 -0.17
C PHE A 79 7.48 -0.06 -0.18
N ASN A 80 6.93 -0.43 -1.34
CA ASN A 80 6.20 -1.69 -1.50
C ASN A 80 7.08 -2.93 -1.27
N GLN A 81 8.36 -2.90 -1.65
CA GLN A 81 9.29 -3.99 -1.38
C GLN A 81 9.58 -4.13 0.12
N ILE A 82 9.80 -3.02 0.83
CA ILE A 82 10.02 -3.01 2.28
C ILE A 82 8.77 -3.53 3.00
N LYS A 83 7.58 -3.01 2.65
CA LYS A 83 6.30 -3.45 3.21
C LYS A 83 6.09 -4.96 3.06
N ARG A 84 6.27 -5.49 1.84
CA ARG A 84 6.13 -6.94 1.58
C ARG A 84 7.14 -7.77 2.37
N TYR A 85 8.38 -7.29 2.49
CA TYR A 85 9.42 -8.01 3.23
C TYR A 85 9.10 -8.11 4.73
N ILE A 86 8.68 -7.00 5.35
CA ILE A 86 8.33 -6.97 6.78
C ILE A 86 7.15 -7.89 7.06
N VAL A 87 6.09 -7.82 6.25
CA VAL A 87 4.90 -8.67 6.38
C VAL A 87 5.24 -10.16 6.25
N ALA A 88 6.12 -10.51 5.32
CA ALA A 88 6.54 -11.90 5.11
C ALA A 88 7.54 -12.40 6.16
N ASN A 89 8.25 -11.51 6.86
CA ASN A 89 9.34 -11.85 7.78
C ASN A 89 9.30 -11.00 9.06
N PRO A 90 8.20 -11.02 9.84
CA PRO A 90 8.01 -10.12 10.97
C PRO A 90 9.11 -10.26 12.04
N GLU A 91 9.54 -11.50 12.31
CA GLU A 91 10.54 -11.80 13.35
C GLU A 91 12.00 -11.73 12.87
N SER A 92 12.24 -11.33 11.62
CA SER A 92 13.62 -11.23 11.15
C SER A 92 14.34 -10.05 11.81
N ALA A 93 15.61 -10.24 12.17
CA ALA A 93 16.45 -9.16 12.70
C ALA A 93 16.48 -7.93 11.78
N LYS A 94 16.32 -8.15 10.46
CA LYS A 94 16.23 -7.08 9.47
C LYS A 94 14.94 -6.27 9.59
N SER A 95 13.79 -6.93 9.76
CA SER A 95 12.50 -6.27 9.96
C SER A 95 12.48 -5.47 11.27
N GLN A 96 12.95 -6.08 12.36
CA GLN A 96 13.09 -5.42 13.67
C GLN A 96 14.04 -4.21 13.59
N PHE A 97 15.17 -4.33 12.89
CA PHE A 97 16.09 -3.22 12.71
C PHE A 97 15.50 -2.09 11.86
N ILE A 98 14.75 -2.39 10.79
CA ILE A 98 14.09 -1.36 9.98
C ILE A 98 13.10 -0.57 10.85
N GLU A 99 12.32 -1.24 11.69
CA GLU A 99 11.40 -0.58 12.61
C GLU A 99 12.15 0.33 13.61
N LEU A 100 13.19 -0.18 14.26
CA LEU A 100 14.01 0.59 15.20
C LEU A 100 14.68 1.80 14.53
N ALA A 101 15.21 1.64 13.32
CA ALA A 101 15.86 2.70 12.56
C ALA A 101 14.91 3.83 12.16
N VAL A 102 13.62 3.54 12.00
CA VAL A 102 12.60 4.57 11.69
C VAL A 102 12.12 5.27 12.96
N GLN A 103 12.02 4.54 14.08
CA GLN A 103 11.46 5.07 15.32
C GLN A 103 12.49 5.78 16.22
N LYS A 104 13.78 5.50 16.06
CA LYS A 104 14.85 5.95 16.96
C LYS A 104 16.01 6.54 16.16
N THR A 105 16.60 7.61 16.68
CA THR A 105 17.76 8.28 16.07
C THR A 105 19.11 7.70 16.52
N ASP A 106 19.11 6.80 17.51
CA ASP A 106 20.33 6.19 18.07
C ASP A 106 21.18 5.48 17.01
N TYR A 107 20.56 5.08 15.90
CA TYR A 107 21.20 4.34 14.82
C TYR A 107 21.64 5.21 13.64
N ASP A 108 21.35 6.51 13.63
CA ASP A 108 21.57 7.37 12.46
C ASP A 108 23.04 7.39 12.03
N ASP A 109 23.96 7.54 12.99
CA ASP A 109 25.39 7.58 12.69
C ASP A 109 25.93 6.21 12.26
N ALA A 110 25.40 5.13 12.84
CA ALA A 110 25.70 3.77 12.39
C ALA A 110 25.20 3.54 10.96
N ILE A 111 23.99 3.97 10.63
CA ILE A 111 23.41 3.87 9.28
C ILE A 111 24.25 4.68 8.28
N LYS A 112 24.65 5.92 8.62
CA LYS A 112 25.57 6.72 7.79
C LYS A 112 26.87 5.98 7.52
N TYR A 113 27.45 5.34 8.53
CA TYR A 113 28.66 4.53 8.37
C TYR A 113 28.42 3.33 7.44
N LEU A 114 27.34 2.57 7.65
CA LEU A 114 26.95 1.42 6.83
C LEU A 114 26.76 1.81 5.36
N LEU A 115 26.15 2.97 5.09
CA LEU A 115 26.00 3.52 3.75
C LEU A 115 27.34 3.88 3.10
N LYS A 116 28.29 4.43 3.87
CA LYS A 116 29.64 4.76 3.37
C LYS A 116 30.45 3.51 3.00
N ILE A 117 30.31 2.41 3.75
CA ILE A 117 31.06 1.18 3.46
C ILE A 117 30.38 0.30 2.39
N TYR A 118 29.08 0.45 2.16
CA TYR A 118 28.35 -0.37 1.18
C TYR A 118 28.98 -0.38 -0.23
N PRO A 119 29.43 0.76 -0.81
CA PRO A 119 30.17 0.76 -2.07
C PRO A 119 31.49 -0.05 -2.03
N LEU A 120 32.16 -0.10 -0.88
CA LEU A 120 33.40 -0.87 -0.70
C LEU A 120 33.09 -2.37 -0.63
N LEU A 121 32.03 -2.75 0.07
CA LEU A 121 31.52 -4.13 0.10
C LEU A 121 31.12 -4.60 -1.30
N LYS A 122 30.44 -3.76 -2.08
CA LYS A 122 30.05 -4.06 -3.46
C LYS A 122 31.25 -4.23 -4.41
N LYS A 123 32.35 -3.50 -4.16
CA LYS A 123 33.59 -3.58 -4.95
C LYS A 123 34.52 -4.74 -4.54
N ARG A 124 34.35 -5.32 -3.35
CA ARG A 124 34.98 -6.58 -2.94
C ARG A 124 34.31 -7.76 -3.64
N ARG A 125 34.50 -7.90 -4.96
CA ARG A 125 34.56 -9.26 -5.52
C ARG A 125 35.82 -9.87 -4.92
N LEU A 126 35.63 -10.91 -4.13
CA LEU A 126 36.65 -11.68 -3.44
C LEU A 126 37.85 -11.93 -4.37
N THR A 127 38.98 -11.31 -4.08
CA THR A 127 40.25 -12.03 -4.21
C THR A 127 40.41 -12.76 -2.90
N ASP A 128 40.06 -14.04 -2.93
CA ASP A 128 40.49 -15.00 -1.94
C ASP A 128 42.03 -15.05 -2.00
N GLU A 129 42.68 -14.77 -0.87
CA GLU A 129 44.05 -15.23 -0.58
C GLU A 129 43.97 -16.50 0.27
#